data_AF-A0A9E4ZNR8-F1
#
_entry.id   AF-A0A9E4ZNR8-F1
#
_cell.length_a   1.000
_cell.length_b   1.000
_cell.length_c   1.000
_cell.angle_alpha   90.00
_cell.angle_beta   90.00
_cell.angle_gamma   90.00
#
_symmetry.space_group_name_H-M   'P 1'
#
loop_
_entity.id
_entity.type
_entity.pdbx_description
1 polymer ?
#
loop_
_entity_poly.entity_id
_entity_poly.type
_entity_poly.pdbx_seq_one_letter_code
_entity_poly.pdbx_strand_id
1 'polypeptide(L)'
;MNLTPYLLVILLLSPLIQVSPAYQDLSTEVLEGRLADLLARAGSLEDKGVNVSGVIALLDRAAKYIDAGRYEDAERLLSEAEGVLAGLEEESNTVYLGNLIVKGVEAAIIASIPLAVYFLLPRFYIYTWFKLKRRWLVRR
;
A
#
# COMPACT_ATOMS: atom_id res chain seq x y z
N MET A 1 60.02 37.31 -14.60
CA MET A 1 59.43 36.16 -13.89
C MET A 1 58.29 35.64 -14.76
N ASN A 2 58.52 34.53 -15.45
CA ASN A 2 57.57 33.98 -16.44
C ASN A 2 56.57 33.09 -15.70
N LEU A 3 55.37 33.61 -15.43
CA LEU A 3 54.27 32.93 -14.76
C LEU A 3 53.45 32.02 -15.71
N THR A 4 53.85 31.93 -16.97
CA THR A 4 53.19 31.15 -18.01
C THR A 4 53.17 29.62 -17.81
N PRO A 5 54.15 28.95 -17.17
CA PRO A 5 54.10 27.49 -17.03
C PRO A 5 53.09 27.03 -15.96
N TYR A 6 52.78 27.86 -14.96
CA TYR A 6 51.86 27.50 -13.88
C TYR A 6 50.39 27.61 -14.29
N LEU A 7 50.05 28.55 -15.18
CA LEU A 7 48.69 28.68 -15.73
C LEU A 7 48.28 27.46 -16.55
N LEU A 8 49.21 26.86 -17.31
CA LEU A 8 48.94 25.65 -18.10
C LEU A 8 48.66 24.43 -17.21
N VAL A 9 49.37 24.28 -16.09
CA VAL A 9 49.16 23.17 -15.15
C VAL A 9 47.79 23.28 -14.45
N ILE A 10 47.36 24.50 -14.08
CA ILE A 10 46.05 24.73 -13.46
C ILE A 10 44.91 24.49 -14.46
N LEU A 11 45.10 24.87 -15.73
CA LEU A 11 44.09 24.69 -16.78
C LEU A 11 43.94 23.21 -17.18
N LEU A 12 45.03 22.43 -17.13
CA LEU A 12 45.03 20.98 -17.36
C LEU A 12 44.46 20.15 -16.20
N LEU A 13 44.44 20.67 -14.96
CA LEU A 13 43.78 20.02 -13.82
C LEU A 13 42.28 20.34 -13.71
N SER A 14 41.77 21.30 -14.49
CA SER A 14 40.36 21.72 -14.44
C SER A 14 39.30 20.75 -15.00
N PRO A 15 39.58 19.75 -15.87
CA PRO A 15 38.50 18.90 -16.38
C PRO A 15 38.07 17.81 -15.39
N LEU A 16 38.71 17.66 -14.22
CA LEU A 16 38.38 16.58 -13.27
C LEU A 16 37.11 16.83 -12.43
N ILE A 17 36.46 17.99 -12.56
CA ILE A 17 35.21 18.32 -11.84
C ILE A 17 33.99 18.28 -12.79
N GLN A 18 34.14 17.71 -13.99
CA GLN A 18 32.96 17.33 -14.76
C GLN A 18 32.45 16.01 -14.22
N VAL A 19 31.51 16.10 -13.26
CA VAL A 19 30.66 14.99 -12.84
C VAL A 19 30.08 14.38 -14.12
N SER A 20 30.60 13.22 -14.50
CA SER A 20 30.21 12.56 -15.74
C SER A 20 28.70 12.27 -15.70
N PRO A 21 27.93 12.59 -16.75
CA PRO A 21 26.51 12.28 -16.81
C PRO A 21 26.22 10.77 -16.65
N ALA A 22 27.20 9.92 -16.98
CA ALA A 22 27.10 8.47 -16.79
C ALA A 22 27.02 8.04 -15.30
N TYR A 23 27.52 8.84 -14.36
CA TYR A 23 27.39 8.54 -12.92
C TYR A 23 25.99 8.89 -12.40
N GLN A 24 25.37 9.95 -12.92
CA GLN A 24 24.02 10.36 -12.53
C GLN A 24 22.95 9.40 -13.07
N ASP A 25 23.16 8.85 -14.26
CA ASP A 25 22.27 7.85 -14.87
C ASP A 25 22.18 6.58 -14.00
N LEU A 26 23.33 6.07 -13.56
CA LEU A 26 23.40 4.86 -12.73
C LEU A 26 22.75 5.07 -11.34
N SER A 27 22.89 6.26 -10.74
CA SER A 27 22.24 6.56 -9.46
C SER A 27 20.73 6.70 -9.58
N THR A 28 20.24 7.18 -10.73
CA THR A 28 18.80 7.36 -10.98
C THR A 28 18.12 6.01 -11.12
N GLU A 29 18.69 5.11 -11.93
CA GLU A 29 18.15 3.76 -12.14
C GLU A 29 18.05 2.95 -10.84
N VAL A 30 19.05 3.06 -9.96
CA VAL A 30 19.04 2.40 -8.64
C VAL A 30 17.91 2.94 -7.75
N LEU A 31 17.72 4.25 -7.72
CA LEU A 31 16.66 4.88 -6.91
C LEU A 31 15.27 4.55 -7.44
N GLU A 32 15.09 4.55 -8.76
CA GLU A 32 13.82 4.17 -9.41
C GLU A 32 13.48 2.70 -9.16
N GLY A 33 14.47 1.80 -9.25
CA GLY A 33 14.31 0.39 -8.92
C GLY A 33 13.86 0.20 -7.47
N ARG A 34 14.52 0.89 -6.53
CA ARG A 34 14.14 0.83 -5.11
C ARG A 34 12.75 1.41 -4.84
N LEU A 35 12.38 2.51 -5.51
CA LEU A 35 11.03 3.07 -5.45
C LEU A 35 9.98 2.05 -5.92
N ALA A 36 10.22 1.38 -7.04
CA ALA A 36 9.32 0.36 -7.57
C ALA A 36 9.15 -0.83 -6.60
N ASP A 37 10.25 -1.30 -6.01
CA ASP A 37 10.23 -2.38 -5.02
C ASP A 37 9.41 -1.99 -3.77
N LEU A 38 9.60 -0.78 -3.25
CA LEU A 38 8.85 -0.28 -2.08
C LEU A 38 7.36 -0.09 -2.40
N LEU A 39 7.01 0.37 -3.61
CA LEU A 39 5.63 0.46 -4.06
C LEU A 39 4.97 -0.92 -4.15
N ALA A 40 5.68 -1.93 -4.67
CA ALA A 40 5.18 -3.30 -4.74
C ALA A 40 4.92 -3.88 -3.33
N ARG A 41 5.83 -3.64 -2.39
CA ARG A 41 5.66 -4.03 -0.98
C ARG A 41 4.48 -3.34 -0.32
N ALA A 42 4.33 -2.03 -0.53
CA ALA A 42 3.18 -1.27 -0.04
C ALA A 42 1.86 -1.81 -0.60
N GLY A 43 1.80 -2.15 -1.90
CA GLY A 43 0.62 -2.77 -2.52
C GLY A 43 0.27 -4.12 -1.90
N SER A 44 1.27 -4.97 -1.62
CA SER A 44 1.04 -6.26 -0.95
C SER A 44 0.46 -6.10 0.46
N LEU A 45 0.85 -5.06 1.19
CA LEU A 45 0.30 -4.74 2.51
C LEU A 45 -1.12 -4.18 2.42
N GLU A 46 -1.39 -3.33 1.42
CA GLU A 46 -2.73 -2.83 1.13
C GLU A 46 -3.70 -3.98 0.82
N ASP A 47 -3.28 -4.98 0.04
CA ASP A 47 -4.06 -6.18 -0.26
C ASP A 47 -4.41 -6.99 1.00
N LYS A 48 -3.51 -6.97 2.00
CA LYS A 48 -3.76 -7.55 3.34
C LYS A 48 -4.67 -6.66 4.21
N GLY A 49 -4.99 -5.47 3.74
CA GLY A 49 -5.82 -4.45 4.39
C GLY A 49 -5.08 -3.66 5.47
N VAL A 50 -3.76 -3.55 5.35
CA VAL A 50 -2.94 -2.65 6.17
C VAL A 50 -3.00 -1.25 5.57
N ASN A 51 -3.13 -0.22 6.41
CA ASN A 51 -3.13 1.15 5.95
C ASN A 51 -1.71 1.59 5.56
N VAL A 52 -1.49 1.81 4.26
CA VAL A 52 -0.20 2.25 3.71
C VAL A 52 -0.22 3.70 3.22
N SER A 53 -1.28 4.48 3.48
CA SER A 53 -1.45 5.82 2.91
C SER A 53 -0.30 6.77 3.26
N GLY A 54 0.26 6.66 4.46
CA GLY A 54 1.43 7.44 4.88
C GLY A 54 2.70 7.09 4.08
N VAL A 55 2.92 5.79 3.81
CA VAL A 55 4.04 5.29 3.01
C VAL A 55 3.90 5.75 1.56
N ILE A 56 2.72 5.62 0.96
CA ILE A 56 2.47 6.06 -0.42
C ILE A 56 2.76 7.57 -0.57
N ALA A 57 2.39 8.39 0.42
CA ALA A 57 2.70 9.82 0.41
C ALA A 57 4.21 10.13 0.56
N LEU A 58 5.00 9.26 1.19
CA LEU A 58 6.47 9.36 1.22
C LEU A 58 7.06 8.96 -0.13
N LEU A 59 6.60 7.86 -0.72
CA LEU A 59 7.08 7.35 -2.01
C LEU A 59 6.74 8.30 -3.17
N ASP A 60 5.55 8.91 -3.19
CA ASP A 60 5.18 9.95 -4.17
C ASP A 60 6.10 11.18 -4.08
N ARG A 61 6.47 11.58 -2.86
CA ARG A 61 7.45 12.68 -2.66
C ARG A 61 8.86 12.28 -3.08
N ALA A 62 9.26 11.04 -2.83
CA ALA A 62 10.54 10.51 -3.27
C ALA A 62 10.63 10.50 -4.80
N ALA A 63 9.60 10.04 -5.50
CA ALA A 63 9.50 10.07 -6.97
C ALA A 63 9.71 11.48 -7.52
N LYS A 64 9.02 12.48 -6.94
CA LYS A 64 9.18 13.90 -7.31
C LYS A 64 10.62 14.42 -7.10
N TYR A 65 11.33 13.91 -6.10
CA TYR A 65 12.73 14.28 -5.90
C TYR A 65 13.69 13.59 -6.86
N ILE A 66 13.40 12.35 -7.27
CA ILE A 66 14.14 11.65 -8.33
C ILE A 66 13.99 12.44 -9.65
N ASP A 67 12.75 12.77 -10.03
CA ASP A 67 12.44 13.55 -11.24
C ASP A 67 13.12 14.93 -11.24
N ALA A 68 13.29 15.53 -10.05
CA ALA A 68 13.95 16.83 -9.87
C ALA A 68 15.48 16.73 -9.74
N GLY A 69 16.07 15.54 -9.82
CA GLY A 69 17.52 15.30 -9.63
C GLY A 69 18.01 15.50 -8.19
N ARG A 70 17.10 15.55 -7.20
CA ARG A 70 17.40 15.70 -5.77
C ARG A 70 17.58 14.32 -5.11
N TYR A 71 18.60 13.60 -5.54
CA TYR A 71 18.82 12.20 -5.17
C TYR A 71 19.02 11.96 -3.67
N GLU A 72 19.70 12.86 -2.96
CA GLU A 72 19.92 12.74 -1.51
C GLU A 72 18.60 12.85 -0.71
N ASP A 73 17.72 13.76 -1.14
CA ASP A 73 16.39 13.91 -0.53
C ASP A 73 15.50 12.70 -0.83
N ALA A 74 15.56 12.19 -2.07
CA ALA A 74 14.85 10.98 -2.46
C ALA A 74 15.32 9.77 -1.64
N GLU A 75 16.63 9.56 -1.53
CA GLU A 75 17.23 8.44 -0.77
C GLU A 75 16.81 8.45 0.69
N ARG A 76 16.76 9.64 1.31
CA ARG A 76 16.27 9.80 2.68
C ARG A 76 14.80 9.40 2.82
N LEU A 77 13.93 9.84 1.89
CA LEU A 77 12.51 9.50 1.92
C LEU A 77 12.26 8.02 1.63
N LEU A 78 13.01 7.41 0.72
CA LEU A 78 12.94 5.97 0.44
C LEU A 78 13.35 5.16 1.67
N SER A 79 14.40 5.58 2.37
CA SER A 79 14.86 4.92 3.59
C SER A 79 13.86 5.07 4.75
N GLU A 80 13.22 6.24 4.87
CA GLU A 80 12.12 6.46 5.82
C GLU A 80 10.92 5.56 5.49
N ALA A 81 10.50 5.53 4.22
CA ALA A 81 9.41 4.68 3.75
C ALA A 81 9.69 3.19 3.99
N GLU A 82 10.93 2.75 3.76
CA GLU A 82 11.37 1.38 4.03
C GLU A 82 11.29 1.02 5.52
N GLY A 83 11.72 1.92 6.41
CA GLY A 83 11.62 1.71 7.86
C GLY A 83 10.16 1.59 8.32
N VAL A 84 9.28 2.44 7.80
CA VAL A 84 7.84 2.36 8.09
C VAL A 84 7.23 1.07 7.54
N LEU A 85 7.58 0.69 6.30
CA LEU A 85 7.12 -0.55 5.69
C LEU A 85 7.53 -1.79 6.49
N ALA A 86 8.78 -1.85 6.96
CA ALA A 86 9.26 -2.98 7.76
C ALA A 86 8.43 -3.14 9.05
N GLY A 87 8.10 -2.04 9.74
CA GLY A 87 7.23 -2.07 10.92
C GLY A 87 5.81 -2.55 10.59
N LEU A 88 5.24 -2.06 9.47
CA LEU A 88 3.92 -2.49 9.00
C LEU A 88 3.89 -3.96 8.59
N GLU A 89 4.97 -4.48 7.99
CA GLU A 89 5.11 -5.90 7.63
C GLU A 89 5.10 -6.79 8.87
N GLU A 90 5.77 -6.38 9.94
CA GLU A 90 5.79 -7.10 11.22
C GLU A 90 4.37 -7.17 11.84
N GLU A 91 3.63 -6.06 11.79
CA GLU A 91 2.26 -5.97 12.30
C GLU A 91 1.22 -6.65 11.38
N SER A 92 1.54 -6.80 10.09
CA SER A 92 0.61 -7.28 9.06
C SER A 92 0.08 -8.69 9.30
N ASN A 93 0.83 -9.57 9.97
CA ASN A 93 0.40 -10.94 10.22
C ASN A 93 -0.85 -11.00 11.11
N THR A 94 -0.98 -10.10 12.07
CA THR A 94 -2.15 -10.05 12.96
C THR A 94 -3.35 -9.42 12.25
N VAL A 95 -3.12 -8.37 11.47
CA VAL A 95 -4.16 -7.69 10.67
C VAL A 95 -4.73 -8.61 9.59
N TYR A 96 -3.88 -9.37 8.91
CA TYR A 96 -4.28 -10.29 7.85
C TYR A 96 -5.25 -11.37 8.37
N LEU A 97 -4.95 -11.97 9.53
CA LEU A 97 -5.83 -12.96 10.16
C LEU A 97 -7.20 -12.35 10.52
N GLY A 98 -7.21 -11.13 11.06
CA GLY A 98 -8.45 -10.41 11.37
C GLY A 98 -9.31 -10.20 10.13
N ASN A 99 -8.72 -9.70 9.05
CA ASN A 99 -9.44 -9.48 7.79
C ASN A 99 -9.94 -10.78 7.15
N LEU A 100 -9.17 -11.87 7.24
CA LEU A 100 -9.61 -13.17 6.72
C LEU A 100 -10.82 -13.70 7.50
N ILE A 101 -10.83 -13.53 8.83
CA ILE A 101 -11.98 -13.89 9.67
C ILE A 101 -13.21 -13.05 9.30
N VAL A 102 -13.06 -11.73 9.16
CA VAL A 102 -14.17 -10.83 8.79
C VAL A 102 -14.76 -11.23 7.44
N LYS A 103 -13.91 -11.41 6.41
CA LYS A 103 -14.34 -11.86 5.07
C LYS A 103 -15.00 -13.25 5.13
N GLY A 104 -14.46 -14.16 5.94
CA GLY A 104 -15.04 -15.49 6.15
C GLY A 104 -16.42 -15.44 6.82
N VAL A 105 -16.60 -14.59 7.83
CA VAL A 105 -17.90 -14.38 8.50
C VAL A 105 -18.91 -13.78 7.55
N GLU A 106 -18.52 -12.79 6.75
CA GLU A 106 -19.40 -12.18 5.75
C GLU A 106 -19.89 -13.22 4.73
N ALA A 107 -18.96 -14.00 4.17
CA ALA A 107 -19.29 -15.08 3.26
C ALA A 107 -20.20 -16.14 3.91
N ALA A 108 -19.95 -16.50 5.17
CA ALA A 108 -20.77 -17.44 5.93
C ALA A 108 -22.19 -16.91 6.17
N ILE A 109 -22.35 -15.63 6.47
CA ILE A 109 -23.67 -15.00 6.62
C ILE A 109 -24.45 -15.11 5.31
N ILE A 110 -23.84 -14.74 4.18
CA ILE A 110 -24.50 -14.81 2.87
C ILE A 110 -24.87 -16.25 2.52
N ALA A 111 -23.95 -17.20 2.72
CA ALA A 111 -24.17 -18.62 2.49
C ALA A 111 -25.25 -19.21 3.41
N SER A 112 -25.47 -18.63 4.59
CA SER A 112 -26.50 -19.06 5.52
C SER A 112 -27.91 -18.61 5.13
N ILE A 113 -28.06 -17.59 4.26
CA ILE A 113 -29.38 -17.03 3.89
C ILE A 113 -30.32 -18.11 3.32
N PRO A 114 -29.94 -18.95 2.33
CA PRO A 114 -30.83 -19.97 1.79
C PRO A 114 -31.27 -20.99 2.84
N LEU A 115 -30.35 -21.41 3.71
CA LEU A 115 -30.64 -22.33 4.82
C LEU A 115 -31.60 -21.72 5.83
N ALA A 116 -31.36 -20.46 6.20
CA ALA A 116 -32.20 -19.69 7.10
C ALA A 116 -33.61 -19.52 6.53
N VAL A 117 -33.72 -19.16 5.24
CA VAL A 117 -35.01 -19.04 4.54
C VAL A 117 -35.75 -20.38 4.51
N TYR A 118 -35.07 -21.46 4.10
CA TYR A 118 -35.68 -22.78 4.00
C TYR A 118 -36.24 -23.26 5.36
N PHE A 119 -35.54 -22.96 6.45
CA PHE A 119 -35.95 -23.40 7.79
C PHE A 119 -36.93 -22.46 8.50
N LEU A 120 -36.73 -21.14 8.41
CA LEU A 120 -37.52 -20.14 9.13
C LEU A 120 -38.84 -19.85 8.43
N LEU A 121 -38.86 -19.77 7.10
CA LEU A 121 -40.03 -19.33 6.34
C LEU A 121 -41.25 -20.25 6.55
N PRO A 122 -41.14 -21.60 6.54
CA PRO A 122 -42.28 -22.48 6.82
C PRO A 122 -42.87 -22.27 8.21
N ARG A 123 -42.01 -22.07 9.21
CA ARG A 123 -42.42 -21.83 10.60
C ARG A 123 -43.10 -20.47 10.74
N PHE A 124 -42.52 -19.43 10.13
CA PHE A 124 -43.09 -18.09 10.13
C PHE A 124 -44.45 -18.06 9.43
N TYR A 125 -44.58 -18.76 8.30
CA TYR A 125 -45.84 -18.90 7.57
C TYR A 125 -46.93 -19.53 8.45
N ILE A 126 -46.66 -20.68 9.06
CA ILE A 126 -47.62 -21.38 9.93
C ILE A 126 -48.02 -20.49 11.12
N TYR A 127 -47.05 -19.88 11.79
CA TYR A 127 -47.31 -19.02 12.94
C TYR A 127 -48.21 -17.83 12.56
N THR A 128 -47.89 -17.16 11.45
CA THR A 128 -48.65 -16.00 10.98
C THR A 128 -50.06 -16.41 10.53
N TRP A 129 -50.18 -17.55 9.84
CA TRP A 129 -51.46 -18.14 9.45
C TRP A 129 -52.36 -18.41 10.65
N PHE A 130 -51.87 -19.11 11.68
CA PHE A 130 -52.66 -19.38 12.89
C PHE A 130 -53.07 -18.10 13.62
N LYS A 131 -52.17 -17.12 13.71
CA LYS A 131 -52.45 -15.83 14.36
C LYS A 131 -53.53 -15.04 13.62
N LEU A 132 -53.49 -15.03 12.28
CA LEU A 132 -54.50 -14.39 11.44
C LEU A 132 -55.84 -15.13 11.52
N LYS A 133 -55.86 -16.46 11.43
CA LYS A 133 -57.09 -17.27 11.42
C LYS A 133 -57.89 -17.16 12.72
N ARG A 134 -57.21 -16.97 13.87
CA ARG A 134 -57.88 -16.76 15.18
C ARG A 134 -58.80 -15.54 15.21
N ARG A 135 -58.61 -14.54 14.33
CA ARG A 135 -59.50 -13.37 14.22
C ARG A 135 -60.81 -13.64 13.48
N TRP A 136 -60.94 -14.79 12.84
CA TRP A 136 -62.09 -15.14 11.98
C TRP A 136 -63.00 -16.22 12.58
N LEU A 137 -62.77 -16.64 13.82
CA LEU A 137 -63.70 -17.52 14.52
C LEU A 137 -64.91 -16.70 14.98
N VAL A 138 -65.94 -16.68 14.13
CA VAL A 138 -67.27 -16.15 14.47
C VAL A 138 -67.83 -16.97 15.62
N ARG A 139 -68.09 -16.30 16.75
CA ARG A 139 -68.82 -16.85 17.91
C ARG A 139 -70.16 -17.41 17.42
N ARG A 140 -70.38 -18.70 17.61
CA ARG A 140 -71.72 -19.29 17.61
C ARG A 140 -72.33 -19.19 18.99
#